data_AF-A0A963FPZ8-F1
#
_entry.id   AF-A0A963FPZ8-F1
#
_cell.length_a   1.000
_cell.length_b   1.000
_cell.length_c   1.000
_cell.angle_alpha   90.00
_cell.angle_beta   90.00
_cell.angle_gamma   90.00
#
_symmetry.space_group_name_H-M   'P 1'
#
loop_
_entity.id
_entity.type
_entity.pdbx_description
1 polymer ?
#
loop_
_entity_poly.entity_id
_entity_poly.type
_entity_poly.pdbx_seq_one_letter_code
_entity_poly.pdbx_strand_id
1 'polypeptide(L)'
;RRGAIFVVLMLGYTYFRLAGEAYALVAIGLISFAAVAQFAPVMIGGMYWRGGTRSGALAGLSAGFLVWIYTLLLPSFAKSGWLARDFLDLGPFGISLLKPQALLGLEGLDEITHCLFWSLSLNIGAYLVVSSRRAPNAEETPQATRFVDAMKHERPVLAGLWRGSFETTDLINLTGRFLGEDRARESFADYFANTRNIDPDAELPADAETVHFAETLLAGAIGSASARVMVASVVQEEPLGLDEVMDILDEASQIRAYSLELEQKSRELEAATAELKAANV
;
A
#
# COMPACT_ATOMS: atom_id res chain seq x y z
N ARG A 1 8.60 -6.00 -28.30
CA ARG A 1 7.37 -5.31 -28.77
C ARG A 1 6.79 -5.92 -30.05
N ARG A 2 7.46 -5.89 -31.21
CA ARG A 2 6.93 -6.45 -32.48
C ARG A 2 6.70 -7.97 -32.45
N GLY A 3 7.62 -8.72 -31.84
CA GLY A 3 7.45 -10.17 -31.63
C GLY A 3 6.25 -10.53 -30.75
N ALA A 4 6.00 -9.74 -29.70
CA ALA A 4 4.83 -9.95 -28.83
C ALA A 4 3.51 -9.71 -29.59
N ILE A 5 3.44 -8.68 -30.43
CA ILE A 5 2.27 -8.43 -31.29
C ILE A 5 2.04 -9.61 -32.22
N PHE A 6 3.09 -10.11 -32.87
CA PHE A 6 2.99 -11.27 -33.76
C PHE A 6 2.49 -12.51 -33.01
N VAL A 7 3.05 -12.81 -31.83
CA VAL A 7 2.63 -13.95 -30.99
C VAL A 7 1.18 -13.83 -30.56
N VAL A 8 0.73 -12.65 -30.11
CA VAL A 8 -0.66 -12.43 -29.68
C VAL A 8 -1.62 -12.59 -30.86
N LEU A 9 -1.30 -12.04 -32.03
CA LEU A 9 -2.10 -12.22 -33.24
C LEU A 9 -2.16 -13.68 -33.69
N MET A 10 -1.04 -14.40 -33.61
CA MET A 10 -0.95 -15.80 -33.99
C MET A 10 -1.74 -16.70 -33.02
N LEU A 11 -1.68 -16.43 -31.72
CA LEU A 11 -2.52 -17.08 -30.71
C LEU A 11 -4.01 -16.78 -30.92
N GLY A 12 -4.37 -15.53 -31.19
CA GLY A 12 -5.76 -15.14 -31.48
C GLY A 12 -6.32 -15.83 -32.73
N TYR A 13 -5.54 -15.88 -33.81
CA TYR A 13 -5.92 -16.59 -35.04
C TYR A 13 -6.03 -18.11 -34.81
N THR A 14 -5.09 -18.68 -34.05
CA THR A 14 -5.10 -20.10 -33.68
C THR A 14 -6.37 -20.40 -32.88
N TYR A 15 -6.69 -19.61 -31.86
CA TYR A 15 -7.93 -19.74 -31.10
C TYR A 15 -9.18 -19.63 -31.99
N PHE A 16 -9.26 -18.62 -32.87
CA PHE A 16 -10.38 -18.46 -33.80
C PHE A 16 -10.57 -19.67 -34.72
N ARG A 17 -9.48 -20.21 -35.27
CA ARG A 17 -9.53 -21.39 -36.15
C ARG A 17 -9.93 -22.67 -35.41
N LEU A 18 -9.51 -22.78 -34.15
CA LEU A 18 -9.67 -23.97 -33.33
C LEU A 18 -11.00 -24.02 -32.55
N ALA A 19 -11.55 -22.86 -32.18
CA ALA A 19 -12.78 -22.75 -31.42
C ALA A 19 -14.02 -23.20 -32.21
N GLY A 20 -13.93 -23.25 -33.54
CA GLY A 20 -15.01 -23.70 -34.44
C GLY A 20 -16.22 -22.77 -34.43
N GLU A 21 -17.12 -22.89 -35.42
CA GLU A 21 -18.34 -22.06 -35.54
C GLU A 21 -19.35 -22.22 -34.38
N ALA A 22 -19.04 -23.05 -33.37
CA ALA A 22 -19.97 -23.52 -32.36
C ALA A 22 -20.11 -22.62 -31.11
N TYR A 23 -19.40 -21.49 -31.03
CA TYR A 23 -19.49 -20.58 -29.88
C TYR A 23 -19.84 -19.16 -30.30
N ALA A 24 -20.94 -18.63 -29.75
CA ALA A 24 -21.37 -17.26 -30.01
C ALA A 24 -20.27 -16.26 -29.57
N LEU A 25 -19.98 -15.29 -30.42
CA LEU A 25 -19.01 -14.20 -30.17
C LEU A 25 -19.21 -13.55 -28.78
N VAL A 26 -20.47 -13.48 -28.33
CA VAL A 26 -20.89 -12.96 -27.02
C VAL A 26 -20.28 -13.76 -25.86
N ALA A 27 -20.23 -15.09 -25.95
CA ALA A 27 -19.70 -15.93 -24.89
C ALA A 27 -18.18 -15.77 -24.73
N ILE A 28 -17.45 -15.59 -25.84
CA ILE A 28 -16.00 -15.28 -25.80
C ILE A 28 -15.76 -13.93 -25.09
N GLY A 29 -16.62 -12.93 -25.37
CA GLY A 29 -16.58 -11.63 -24.69
C GLY A 29 -16.82 -11.76 -23.18
N LEU A 30 -17.84 -12.50 -22.77
CA LEU A 30 -18.18 -12.70 -21.35
C LEU A 30 -17.08 -13.44 -20.58
N ILE A 31 -16.47 -14.48 -21.18
CA ILE A 31 -15.32 -15.19 -20.60
C ILE A 31 -14.15 -14.21 -20.35
N SER A 32 -13.89 -13.32 -21.31
CA SER A 32 -12.83 -12.32 -21.22
C SER A 32 -13.13 -11.25 -20.17
N PHE A 33 -14.37 -10.76 -20.08
CA PHE A 33 -14.77 -9.80 -19.05
C PHE A 33 -14.66 -10.40 -17.63
N ALA A 34 -15.04 -11.66 -17.46
CA ALA A 34 -14.87 -12.37 -16.19
C ALA A 34 -13.39 -12.47 -15.78
N ALA A 35 -12.47 -12.63 -16.74
CA ALA A 35 -11.04 -12.61 -16.49
C ALA A 35 -10.54 -11.21 -16.08
N VAL A 36 -11.00 -10.14 -16.76
CA VAL A 36 -10.64 -8.75 -16.42
C VAL A 36 -11.15 -8.37 -15.03
N ALA A 37 -12.32 -8.86 -14.63
CA ALA A 37 -12.87 -8.61 -13.30
C ALA A 37 -11.96 -9.11 -12.16
N GLN A 38 -11.08 -10.09 -12.41
CA GLN A 38 -10.14 -10.60 -11.41
C GLN A 38 -9.13 -9.56 -10.93
N PHE A 39 -8.88 -8.52 -11.72
CA PHE A 39 -7.98 -7.43 -11.30
C PHE A 39 -8.65 -6.44 -10.35
N ALA A 40 -9.99 -6.39 -10.31
CA ALA A 40 -10.72 -5.39 -9.53
C ALA A 40 -10.39 -5.43 -8.02
N PRO A 41 -10.33 -6.59 -7.33
CA PRO A 41 -9.99 -6.65 -5.91
C PRO A 41 -8.62 -6.04 -5.58
N VAL A 42 -7.60 -6.36 -6.39
CA VAL A 42 -6.24 -5.87 -6.18
C VAL A 42 -6.13 -4.39 -6.51
N MET A 43 -6.78 -3.92 -7.57
CA MET A 43 -6.81 -2.50 -7.94
C MET A 43 -7.48 -1.66 -6.85
N ILE A 44 -8.67 -2.06 -6.40
CA ILE A 44 -9.39 -1.38 -5.32
C ILE A 44 -8.61 -1.47 -4.02
N GLY A 45 -8.09 -2.66 -3.69
CA GLY A 45 -7.25 -2.88 -2.52
C GLY A 45 -6.01 -1.99 -2.49
N GLY A 46 -5.29 -1.86 -3.60
CA GLY A 46 -4.10 -1.02 -3.71
C GLY A 46 -4.39 0.48 -3.60
N MET A 47 -5.58 0.93 -4.03
CA MET A 47 -5.99 2.34 -3.91
C MET A 47 -6.49 2.71 -2.51
N TYR A 48 -7.26 1.83 -1.87
CA TYR A 48 -8.02 2.17 -0.66
C TYR A 48 -7.53 1.47 0.62
N TRP A 49 -6.79 0.36 0.52
CA TRP A 49 -6.37 -0.44 1.67
C TRP A 49 -4.85 -0.41 1.88
N ARG A 50 -4.42 0.31 2.93
CA ARG A 50 -3.00 0.45 3.32
C ARG A 50 -2.30 -0.88 3.68
N GLY A 51 -3.07 -1.91 4.02
CA GLY A 51 -2.55 -3.24 4.37
C GLY A 51 -2.34 -4.17 3.17
N GLY A 52 -2.63 -3.74 1.94
CA GLY A 52 -2.46 -4.56 0.75
C GLY A 52 -0.98 -4.87 0.48
N THR A 53 -0.62 -6.15 0.40
CA THR A 53 0.76 -6.58 0.12
C THR A 53 0.89 -7.10 -1.32
N ARG A 54 2.09 -6.96 -1.92
CA ARG A 54 2.38 -7.59 -3.23
C ARG A 54 2.15 -9.10 -3.21
N SER A 55 2.58 -9.78 -2.15
CA SER A 55 2.39 -11.23 -1.99
C SER A 55 0.92 -11.60 -1.94
N GLY A 56 0.10 -10.82 -1.22
CA GLY A 56 -1.34 -11.03 -1.20
C GLY A 56 -1.97 -10.79 -2.55
N ALA A 57 -1.59 -9.74 -3.27
CA ALA A 57 -2.11 -9.46 -4.60
C ALA A 57 -1.83 -10.61 -5.57
N LEU A 58 -0.61 -11.15 -5.55
CA LEU A 58 -0.23 -12.32 -6.36
C LEU A 58 -1.01 -13.57 -5.96
N ALA A 59 -1.20 -13.82 -4.65
CA ALA A 59 -1.96 -14.95 -4.17
C ALA A 59 -3.45 -14.86 -4.56
N GLY A 60 -4.06 -13.69 -4.39
CA GLY A 60 -5.45 -13.40 -4.79
C GLY A 60 -5.67 -13.58 -6.29
N LEU A 61 -4.84 -12.94 -7.11
CA LEU A 61 -4.91 -13.08 -8.57
C LEU A 61 -4.73 -14.53 -8.99
N SER A 62 -3.74 -15.23 -8.44
CA SER A 62 -3.48 -16.61 -8.79
C SER A 62 -4.66 -17.52 -8.41
N ALA A 63 -5.22 -17.35 -7.21
CA ALA A 63 -6.41 -18.10 -6.78
C ALA A 63 -7.62 -17.81 -7.70
N GLY A 64 -7.91 -16.54 -7.97
CA GLY A 64 -9.01 -16.14 -8.86
C GLY A 64 -8.88 -16.67 -10.27
N PHE A 65 -7.69 -16.54 -10.88
CA PHE A 65 -7.41 -17.05 -12.22
C PHE A 65 -7.47 -18.58 -12.28
N LEU A 66 -6.97 -19.31 -11.29
CA LEU A 66 -7.06 -20.77 -11.27
C LEU A 66 -8.51 -21.23 -11.22
N VAL A 67 -9.33 -20.60 -10.38
CA VAL A 67 -10.76 -20.90 -10.28
C VAL A 67 -11.49 -20.54 -11.57
N TRP A 68 -11.20 -19.38 -12.17
CA TRP A 68 -11.78 -19.00 -13.46
C TRP A 68 -11.37 -19.94 -14.60
N ILE A 69 -10.10 -20.37 -14.65
CA ILE A 69 -9.62 -21.38 -15.60
C ILE A 69 -10.44 -22.66 -15.42
N TYR A 70 -10.61 -23.09 -14.18
CA TYR A 70 -11.27 -24.34 -13.84
C TYR A 70 -12.79 -24.32 -14.13
N THR A 71 -13.47 -23.24 -13.75
CA THR A 71 -14.94 -23.14 -13.73
C THR A 71 -15.54 -22.54 -15.01
N LEU A 72 -14.76 -21.85 -15.84
CA LEU A 72 -15.26 -21.18 -17.03
C LEU A 72 -14.44 -21.46 -18.29
N LEU A 73 -13.11 -21.35 -18.23
CA LEU A 73 -12.27 -21.55 -19.42
C LEU A 73 -12.24 -23.03 -19.86
N LEU A 74 -11.91 -23.96 -18.95
CA LEU A 74 -11.87 -25.40 -19.25
C LEU A 74 -13.23 -25.94 -19.73
N PRO A 75 -14.35 -25.61 -19.06
CA PRO A 75 -15.68 -25.99 -19.52
C PRO A 75 -16.01 -25.52 -20.94
N SER A 76 -15.54 -24.33 -21.34
CA SER A 76 -15.72 -23.86 -22.72
C SER A 76 -15.02 -24.78 -23.73
N PHE A 77 -13.82 -25.28 -23.41
CA PHE A 77 -13.12 -26.26 -24.26
C PHE A 77 -13.84 -27.60 -24.31
N ALA A 78 -14.36 -28.09 -23.17
CA ALA A 78 -15.13 -29.33 -23.12
C ALA A 78 -16.42 -29.24 -23.97
N LYS A 79 -17.11 -28.09 -23.94
CA LYS A 79 -18.31 -27.82 -24.76
C LYS A 79 -17.97 -27.79 -26.26
N SER A 80 -16.84 -27.21 -26.62
CA SER A 80 -16.32 -27.20 -28.01
C SER A 80 -15.77 -28.54 -28.48
N GLY A 81 -15.81 -29.59 -27.65
CA GLY A 81 -15.36 -30.95 -28.01
C GLY A 81 -13.85 -31.17 -27.92
N TRP A 82 -13.11 -30.22 -27.34
CA TRP A 82 -11.66 -30.31 -27.14
C TRP A 82 -11.27 -31.18 -25.94
N LEU A 83 -12.18 -31.30 -24.96
CA LEU A 83 -11.97 -32.05 -23.73
C LEU A 83 -13.10 -33.07 -23.53
N ALA A 84 -12.83 -34.17 -22.83
CA ALA A 84 -13.85 -35.16 -22.50
C ALA A 84 -14.98 -34.53 -21.67
N ARG A 85 -16.24 -34.78 -22.07
CA ARG A 85 -17.43 -34.25 -21.38
C ARG A 85 -17.62 -34.80 -19.97
N ASP A 86 -17.07 -35.98 -19.69
CA ASP A 86 -17.07 -36.62 -18.38
C ASP A 86 -16.55 -35.69 -17.26
N PHE A 87 -15.61 -34.79 -17.58
CA PHE A 87 -15.10 -33.78 -16.65
C PHE A 87 -16.20 -32.81 -16.17
N LEU A 88 -17.15 -32.46 -17.04
CA LEU A 88 -18.29 -31.61 -16.69
C LEU A 88 -19.37 -32.39 -15.95
N ASP A 89 -19.68 -33.60 -16.42
CA ASP A 89 -20.84 -34.35 -15.95
C ASP A 89 -20.58 -35.08 -14.64
N LEU A 90 -19.39 -35.65 -14.47
CA LEU A 90 -19.00 -36.43 -13.28
C LEU A 90 -18.08 -35.64 -12.33
N GLY A 91 -17.47 -34.56 -12.81
CA GLY A 91 -16.38 -33.89 -12.12
C GLY A 91 -15.04 -34.64 -12.27
N PRO A 92 -13.91 -34.00 -11.93
CA PRO A 92 -12.61 -34.66 -11.99
C PRO A 92 -12.60 -35.88 -11.07
N PHE A 93 -12.02 -36.98 -11.56
CA PHE A 93 -11.91 -38.25 -10.85
C PHE A 93 -13.26 -38.86 -10.39
N GLY A 94 -14.39 -38.42 -10.96
CA GLY A 94 -15.72 -38.89 -10.60
C GLY A 94 -16.29 -38.26 -9.32
N ILE A 95 -15.67 -37.19 -8.81
CA ILE A 95 -16.13 -36.49 -7.61
C ILE A 95 -17.15 -35.41 -8.03
N SER A 96 -18.43 -35.67 -7.76
CA SER A 96 -19.53 -34.75 -8.09
C SER A 96 -19.41 -33.37 -7.42
N LEU A 97 -18.77 -33.30 -6.26
CA LEU A 97 -18.53 -32.05 -5.52
C LEU A 97 -17.54 -31.11 -6.23
N LEU A 98 -16.68 -31.66 -7.10
CA LEU A 98 -15.68 -30.89 -7.84
C LEU A 98 -16.16 -30.50 -9.24
N LYS A 99 -17.44 -30.67 -9.58
CA LYS A 99 -17.94 -30.25 -10.89
C LYS A 99 -17.65 -28.77 -11.15
N PRO A 100 -17.06 -28.40 -12.30
CA PRO A 100 -16.70 -27.02 -12.60
C PRO A 100 -17.85 -26.00 -12.52
N GLN A 101 -19.06 -26.42 -12.92
CA GLN A 101 -20.26 -25.56 -12.95
C GLN A 101 -21.17 -25.75 -11.73
N ALA A 102 -20.80 -26.64 -10.82
CA ALA A 102 -21.51 -26.92 -9.58
C ALA A 102 -20.50 -27.15 -8.45
N LEU A 103 -19.49 -26.27 -8.38
CA LEU A 103 -18.39 -26.40 -7.43
C LEU A 103 -18.95 -26.40 -6.00
N LEU A 104 -18.54 -27.39 -5.21
CA LEU A 104 -19.05 -27.66 -3.87
C LEU A 104 -20.56 -27.95 -3.80
N GLY A 105 -21.16 -28.41 -4.90
CA GLY A 105 -22.60 -28.72 -4.97
C GLY A 105 -23.51 -27.50 -5.08
N LEU A 106 -22.94 -26.32 -5.36
CA LEU A 106 -23.71 -25.10 -5.55
C LEU A 106 -24.34 -25.08 -6.96
N GLU A 107 -25.57 -25.58 -7.06
CA GLU A 107 -26.35 -25.63 -8.29
C GLU A 107 -27.36 -24.46 -8.41
N GLY A 108 -27.82 -24.16 -9.62
CA GLY A 108 -28.87 -23.17 -9.88
C GLY A 108 -28.37 -21.78 -10.32
N LEU A 109 -27.06 -21.57 -10.38
CA LEU A 109 -26.45 -20.38 -10.99
C LEU A 109 -26.12 -20.62 -12.46
N ASP A 110 -26.17 -19.57 -13.28
CA ASP A 110 -25.59 -19.64 -14.62
C ASP A 110 -24.06 -19.75 -14.54
N GLU A 111 -23.45 -20.26 -15.60
CA GLU A 111 -22.01 -20.57 -15.67
C GLU A 111 -21.12 -19.36 -15.36
N ILE A 112 -21.51 -18.17 -15.80
CA ILE A 112 -20.72 -16.95 -15.62
C ILE A 112 -20.83 -16.47 -14.18
N THR A 113 -22.05 -16.42 -13.64
CA THR A 113 -22.29 -16.03 -12.24
C THR A 113 -21.60 -16.99 -11.27
N HIS A 114 -21.69 -18.30 -11.51
CA HIS A 114 -20.99 -19.30 -10.70
C HIS A 114 -19.48 -19.08 -10.69
N CYS A 115 -18.88 -18.87 -11.87
CA CYS A 115 -17.47 -18.57 -12.01
C CYS A 115 -17.09 -17.29 -11.28
N LEU A 116 -17.80 -16.17 -11.52
CA LEU A 116 -17.49 -14.88 -10.87
C LEU A 116 -17.56 -15.00 -9.35
N PHE A 117 -18.60 -15.66 -8.83
CA PHE A 117 -18.79 -15.85 -7.40
C PHE A 117 -17.58 -16.55 -6.76
N TRP A 118 -17.20 -17.73 -7.27
CA TRP A 118 -16.10 -18.50 -6.68
C TRP A 118 -14.74 -17.85 -6.92
N SER A 119 -14.47 -17.38 -8.13
CA SER A 119 -13.19 -16.78 -8.48
C SER A 119 -12.94 -15.49 -7.70
N LEU A 120 -13.91 -14.59 -7.61
CA LEU A 120 -13.77 -13.36 -6.84
C LEU A 120 -13.72 -13.63 -5.33
N SER A 121 -14.52 -14.58 -4.82
CA SER A 121 -14.48 -14.93 -3.39
C SER A 121 -13.12 -15.48 -2.97
N LEU A 122 -12.54 -16.40 -3.75
CA LEU A 122 -11.20 -16.92 -3.45
C LEU A 122 -10.10 -15.89 -3.74
N ASN A 123 -10.26 -15.03 -4.74
CA ASN A 123 -9.34 -13.94 -5.02
C ASN A 123 -9.28 -12.95 -3.84
N ILE A 124 -10.43 -12.41 -3.43
CA ILE A 124 -10.53 -11.50 -2.29
C ILE A 124 -10.06 -12.20 -1.01
N GLY A 125 -10.53 -13.42 -0.75
CA GLY A 125 -10.16 -14.17 0.45
C GLY A 125 -8.65 -14.40 0.56
N ALA A 126 -8.01 -14.89 -0.51
CA ALA A 126 -6.56 -15.10 -0.53
C ALA A 126 -5.80 -13.76 -0.44
N TYR A 127 -6.29 -12.71 -1.12
CA TYR A 127 -5.70 -11.37 -1.03
C TYR A 127 -5.72 -10.84 0.41
N LEU A 128 -6.86 -10.90 1.09
CA LEU A 128 -7.03 -10.44 2.46
C LEU A 128 -6.19 -11.25 3.44
N VAL A 129 -6.26 -12.58 3.34
CA VAL A 129 -5.60 -13.52 4.27
C VAL A 129 -4.07 -13.48 4.16
N VAL A 130 -3.54 -13.41 2.95
CA VAL A 130 -2.08 -13.35 2.76
C VAL A 130 -1.55 -11.96 3.11
N SER A 131 -2.31 -10.90 2.82
CA SER A 131 -1.93 -9.54 3.19
C SER A 131 -2.02 -9.28 4.69
N SER A 132 -2.97 -9.90 5.42
CA SER A 132 -3.06 -9.76 6.87
C SER A 132 -2.00 -10.55 7.65
N ARG A 133 -1.45 -11.62 7.06
CA ARG A 133 -0.44 -12.47 7.69
C ARG A 133 0.99 -11.96 7.58
N ARG A 134 1.26 -10.97 6.72
CA ARG A 134 2.57 -10.35 6.60
C ARG A 134 2.50 -8.92 7.11
N ALA A 135 3.33 -8.58 8.08
CA ALA A 135 3.68 -7.19 8.33
C ALA A 135 4.25 -6.62 7.01
N PRO A 136 3.87 -5.39 6.61
CA PRO A 136 4.42 -4.75 5.41
C PRO A 136 5.95 -4.81 5.48
N ASN A 137 6.61 -5.50 4.54
CA ASN A 137 8.06 -5.60 4.53
C ASN A 137 8.65 -4.19 4.37
N ALA A 138 9.59 -3.83 5.24
CA ALA A 138 10.28 -2.53 5.32
C ALA A 138 11.19 -2.20 4.10
N GLU A 139 10.99 -2.87 2.95
CA GLU A 139 11.68 -2.60 1.69
C GLU A 139 10.76 -2.03 0.59
N GLU A 140 9.45 -1.86 0.85
CA GLU A 140 8.49 -1.16 -0.04
C GLU A 140 8.22 0.31 0.38
N THR A 141 9.09 0.87 1.23
CA THR A 141 8.92 2.20 1.84
C THR A 141 9.17 3.43 0.93
N PRO A 142 9.77 3.40 -0.28
CA PRO A 142 9.96 4.63 -1.05
C PRO A 142 9.03 4.83 -2.25
N GLN A 143 7.82 4.25 -2.33
CA GLN A 143 6.91 4.62 -3.42
C GLN A 143 5.38 4.49 -3.20
N ALA A 144 4.92 4.10 -2.01
CA ALA A 144 3.48 4.08 -1.68
C ALA A 144 3.02 5.35 -0.92
N THR A 145 3.95 6.10 -0.32
CA THR A 145 3.68 7.35 0.41
C THR A 145 3.28 8.52 -0.49
N ARG A 146 3.42 8.42 -1.82
CA ARG A 146 3.08 9.51 -2.75
C ARG A 146 1.65 9.52 -3.27
N PHE A 147 0.87 8.44 -3.12
CA PHE A 147 -0.47 8.38 -3.70
C PHE A 147 -1.63 8.29 -2.70
N VAL A 148 -1.37 7.88 -1.45
CA VAL A 148 -2.45 7.65 -0.46
C VAL A 148 -2.50 8.73 0.64
N ASP A 149 -1.47 9.56 0.78
CA ASP A 149 -1.43 10.62 1.81
C ASP A 149 -1.88 12.00 1.32
N ALA A 150 -2.17 12.18 0.03
CA ALA A 150 -2.67 13.46 -0.49
C ALA A 150 -4.12 13.81 -0.07
N MET A 151 -4.87 12.87 0.51
CA MET A 151 -6.30 13.05 0.83
C MET A 151 -6.68 12.83 2.29
N LYS A 152 -5.73 12.54 3.16
CA LYS A 152 -5.98 12.49 4.61
C LYS A 152 -5.08 13.51 5.26
N HIS A 153 -5.57 14.75 5.32
CA HIS A 153 -5.21 15.80 6.27
C HIS A 153 -3.80 15.64 6.85
N GLU A 154 -2.85 16.44 6.37
CA GLU A 154 -1.57 16.69 7.02
C GLU A 154 -1.82 17.10 8.49
N ARG A 155 -1.95 16.10 9.36
CA ARG A 155 -1.54 16.19 10.74
C ARG A 155 -0.17 15.54 10.73
N PRO A 156 0.90 16.32 10.56
CA PRO A 156 2.23 15.76 10.62
C PRO A 156 2.39 15.10 11.99
N VAL A 157 2.96 13.89 11.99
CA VAL A 157 3.39 13.15 13.19
C VAL A 157 4.41 13.95 14.02
N LEU A 158 4.90 15.08 13.48
CA LEU A 158 5.65 16.11 14.21
C LEU A 158 4.81 17.01 15.12
N ALA A 159 3.47 16.96 15.11
CA ALA A 159 2.65 17.78 15.99
C ALA A 159 2.77 17.42 17.48
N GLY A 160 3.40 16.28 17.83
CA GLY A 160 3.70 15.90 19.21
C GLY A 160 5.07 16.36 19.71
N LEU A 161 6.04 16.59 18.81
CA LEU A 161 7.40 17.02 19.11
C LEU A 161 7.61 18.53 18.89
N TRP A 162 6.63 19.21 18.27
CA TRP A 162 6.69 20.63 17.96
C TRP A 162 6.05 21.48 19.04
N ARG A 163 6.85 21.73 20.09
CA ARG A 163 6.55 22.74 21.11
C ARG A 163 7.72 23.68 21.36
N GLY A 164 8.60 23.81 20.36
CA GLY A 164 9.64 24.85 20.33
C GLY A 164 8.98 26.21 20.14
N SER A 165 9.18 27.10 21.10
CA SER A 165 8.74 28.50 21.10
C SER A 165 9.48 29.28 20.02
N PHE A 166 8.97 29.25 18.81
CA PHE A 166 9.49 30.04 17.70
C PHE A 166 8.61 31.27 17.49
N GLU A 167 9.21 32.45 17.23
CA GLU A 167 8.47 33.69 17.01
C GLU A 167 8.19 33.95 15.54
N THR A 168 6.98 34.42 15.23
CA THR A 168 6.58 34.83 13.86
C THR A 168 7.57 35.79 13.21
N THR A 169 8.25 36.62 14.01
CA THR A 169 9.30 37.56 13.61
C THR A 169 10.44 36.90 12.81
N ASP A 170 10.84 35.69 13.16
CA ASP A 170 11.96 35.00 12.51
C ASP A 170 11.59 34.51 11.09
N LEU A 171 10.34 34.10 10.86
CA LEU A 171 9.84 33.78 9.52
C LEU A 171 9.69 35.03 8.65
N ILE A 172 9.28 36.15 9.25
CA ILE A 172 9.22 37.45 8.54
C ILE A 172 10.62 37.87 8.12
N ASN A 173 11.61 37.76 9.01
CA ASN A 173 13.01 38.08 8.72
C ASN A 173 13.60 37.15 7.65
N LEU A 174 13.36 35.84 7.75
CA LEU A 174 13.78 34.87 6.74
C LEU A 174 13.17 35.20 5.38
N THR A 175 11.87 35.47 5.33
CA THR A 175 11.16 35.81 4.08
C THR A 175 11.63 37.14 3.52
N GLY A 176 11.89 38.12 4.39
CA GLY A 176 12.41 39.44 4.03
C GLY A 176 13.78 39.39 3.35
N ARG A 177 14.64 38.44 3.71
CA ARG A 177 15.94 38.22 3.04
C ARG A 177 15.82 37.84 1.56
N PHE A 178 14.68 37.29 1.14
CA PHE A 178 14.45 36.83 -0.24
C PHE A 178 13.46 37.70 -1.02
N LEU A 179 12.40 38.20 -0.38
CA LEU A 179 11.34 38.99 -1.03
C LEU A 179 11.46 40.50 -0.80
N GLY A 180 12.31 40.93 0.15
CA GLY A 180 12.40 42.30 0.66
C GLY A 180 11.60 42.48 1.95
N GLU A 181 12.13 43.22 2.92
CA GLU A 181 11.55 43.36 4.27
C GLU A 181 10.14 43.96 4.23
N ASP A 182 9.91 45.01 3.44
CA ASP A 182 8.60 45.68 3.34
C ASP A 182 7.53 44.74 2.77
N ARG A 183 7.86 43.99 1.72
CA ARG A 183 6.93 43.06 1.08
C ARG A 183 6.62 41.86 1.96
N ALA A 184 7.61 41.37 2.71
CA ALA A 184 7.42 40.29 3.66
C ALA A 184 6.47 40.75 4.78
N ARG A 185 6.72 41.91 5.40
CA ARG A 185 5.84 42.45 6.45
C ARG A 185 4.41 42.67 5.96
N GLU A 186 4.24 43.27 4.78
CA GLU A 186 2.91 43.49 4.18
C GLU A 186 2.18 42.16 3.93
N SER A 187 2.87 41.16 3.38
CA SER A 187 2.27 39.84 3.09
C SER A 187 1.86 39.08 4.36
N PHE A 188 2.66 39.16 5.42
CA PHE A 188 2.33 38.55 6.71
C PHE A 188 1.21 39.33 7.42
N ALA A 189 1.22 40.66 7.37
CA ALA A 189 0.15 41.50 7.93
C ALA A 189 -1.20 41.21 7.25
N ASP A 190 -1.22 41.11 5.91
CA ASP A 190 -2.41 40.73 5.15
C ASP A 190 -2.88 39.32 5.49
N TYR A 191 -1.95 38.38 5.70
CA TYR A 191 -2.28 37.01 6.09
C TYR A 191 -2.93 36.96 7.49
N PHE A 192 -2.36 37.63 8.48
CA PHE A 192 -2.91 37.67 9.84
C PHE A 192 -4.26 38.39 9.88
N ALA A 193 -4.40 39.52 9.19
CA ALA A 193 -5.64 40.28 9.13
C ALA A 193 -6.76 39.53 8.41
N ASN A 194 -6.50 39.01 7.20
CA ASN A 194 -7.56 38.46 6.34
C ASN A 194 -7.84 36.98 6.56
N THR A 195 -6.84 36.19 6.99
CA THR A 195 -6.98 34.73 7.12
C THR A 195 -7.20 34.30 8.56
N ARG A 196 -6.49 34.94 9.50
CA ARG A 196 -6.54 34.57 10.93
C ARG A 196 -7.42 35.48 11.77
N ASN A 197 -7.76 36.67 11.29
CA ASN A 197 -8.42 37.73 12.05
C ASN A 197 -7.67 38.03 13.37
N ILE A 198 -6.34 38.03 13.28
CA ILE A 198 -5.40 38.31 14.36
C ILE A 198 -4.76 39.67 14.09
N ASP A 199 -4.49 40.43 15.15
CA ASP A 199 -3.76 41.70 15.05
C ASP A 199 -2.36 41.45 14.43
N PRO A 200 -2.03 42.09 13.29
CA PRO A 200 -0.72 41.95 12.63
C PRO A 200 0.47 42.26 13.53
N ASP A 201 0.29 43.09 14.57
CA ASP A 201 1.33 43.49 15.50
C ASP A 201 1.41 42.59 16.75
N ALA A 202 0.60 41.53 16.83
CA ALA A 202 0.66 40.59 17.95
C ALA A 202 1.89 39.68 17.85
N GLU A 203 2.78 39.75 18.85
CA GLU A 203 3.88 38.80 19.03
C GLU A 203 3.32 37.42 19.40
N LEU A 204 3.12 36.59 18.38
CA LEU A 204 2.60 35.24 18.52
C LEU A 204 3.64 34.21 18.10
N PRO A 205 3.66 33.04 18.78
CA PRO A 205 4.49 31.93 18.34
C PRO A 205 4.04 31.48 16.95
N ALA A 206 5.00 31.17 16.07
CA ALA A 206 4.69 30.66 14.75
C ALA A 206 4.14 29.25 14.88
N ASP A 207 2.88 29.09 14.52
CA ASP A 207 2.23 27.81 14.40
C ASP A 207 2.46 27.20 13.00
N ALA A 208 2.07 25.94 12.84
CA ALA A 208 2.32 25.17 11.62
C ALA A 208 1.74 25.84 10.36
N GLU A 209 0.61 26.54 10.48
CA GLU A 209 -0.01 27.27 9.38
C GLU A 209 0.79 28.52 8.99
N THR A 210 1.39 29.24 9.93
CA THR A 210 2.28 30.39 9.65
C THR A 210 3.56 29.94 8.96
N VAL A 211 4.12 28.81 9.39
CA VAL A 211 5.29 28.18 8.75
C VAL A 211 4.98 27.78 7.31
N HIS A 212 3.82 27.17 7.06
CA HIS A 212 3.39 26.79 5.73
C HIS A 212 3.18 27.99 4.79
N PHE A 213 2.63 29.08 5.33
CA PHE A 213 2.49 30.33 4.60
C PHE A 213 3.86 30.91 4.20
N ALA A 214 4.82 30.93 5.13
CA ALA A 214 6.19 31.35 4.84
C ALA A 214 6.88 30.48 3.78
N GLU A 215 6.73 29.15 3.86
CA GLU A 215 7.25 28.21 2.84
C GLU A 215 6.65 28.50 1.46
N THR A 216 5.36 28.82 1.40
CA THR A 216 4.66 29.14 0.15
C THR A 216 5.14 30.46 -0.47
N LEU A 217 5.30 31.50 0.34
CA LEU A 217 5.87 32.78 -0.10
C LEU A 217 7.29 32.63 -0.64
N LEU A 218 8.14 31.92 0.10
CA LEU A 218 9.51 31.63 -0.31
C LEU A 218 9.54 30.75 -1.57
N ALA A 219 8.65 29.77 -1.71
CA ALA A 219 8.58 28.93 -2.89
C ALA A 219 8.32 29.72 -4.17
N GLY A 220 7.59 30.84 -4.08
CA GLY A 220 7.37 31.77 -5.18
C GLY A 220 8.63 32.48 -5.66
N ALA A 221 9.63 32.66 -4.80
CA ALA A 221 10.89 33.34 -5.12
C ALA A 221 12.05 32.38 -5.43
N ILE A 222 12.19 31.28 -4.68
CA ILE A 222 13.36 30.38 -4.74
C ILE A 222 13.02 28.92 -5.08
N GLY A 223 11.74 28.60 -5.29
CA GLY A 223 11.26 27.24 -5.56
C GLY A 223 10.99 26.43 -4.29
N SER A 224 10.03 25.50 -4.37
CA SER A 224 9.48 24.78 -3.21
C SER A 224 10.49 23.93 -2.44
N ALA A 225 11.39 23.24 -3.15
CA ALA A 225 12.41 22.41 -2.51
C ALA A 225 13.41 23.24 -1.70
N SER A 226 13.82 24.40 -2.24
CA SER A 226 14.73 25.34 -1.58
C SER A 226 14.06 26.02 -0.39
N ALA A 227 12.80 26.47 -0.56
CA ALA A 227 12.01 27.10 0.49
C ALA A 227 11.88 26.19 1.72
N ARG A 228 11.59 24.90 1.51
CA ARG A 228 11.49 23.92 2.59
C ARG A 228 12.78 23.77 3.40
N VAL A 229 13.93 23.73 2.73
CA VAL A 229 15.25 23.63 3.39
C VAL A 229 15.56 24.89 4.19
N MET A 230 15.25 26.07 3.65
CA MET A 230 15.50 27.34 4.32
C MET A 230 14.62 27.52 5.57
N VAL A 231 13.33 27.18 5.47
CA VAL A 231 12.42 27.19 6.61
C VAL A 231 12.88 26.17 7.66
N ALA A 232 13.29 24.97 7.25
CA ALA A 232 13.81 23.96 8.17
C ALA A 232 15.12 24.38 8.86
N SER A 233 16.00 25.13 8.19
CA SER A 233 17.27 25.60 8.79
C SER A 233 17.06 26.64 9.88
N VAL A 234 16.05 27.50 9.75
CA VAL A 234 15.70 28.50 10.77
C VAL A 234 14.93 27.86 11.92
N VAL A 235 14.30 26.70 11.70
CA VAL A 235 13.62 25.90 12.71
C VAL A 235 14.59 25.01 13.53
N GLN A 236 15.84 24.82 13.10
CA GLN A 236 16.81 23.93 13.75
C GLN A 236 17.86 24.64 14.63
N GLU A 237 17.83 25.96 14.78
CA GLU A 237 18.81 26.68 15.61
C GLU A 237 18.35 26.80 17.08
N GLU A 238 18.37 25.69 17.84
CA GLU A 238 18.69 25.70 19.29
C GLU A 238 19.13 24.29 19.78
N PRO A 239 20.10 24.20 20.70
CA PRO A 239 20.69 22.93 21.13
C PRO A 239 19.70 22.11 21.95
N LEU A 240 19.66 20.80 21.70
CA LEU A 240 18.89 19.78 22.44
C LEU A 240 18.85 20.11 23.94
N GLY A 241 17.64 20.24 24.49
CA GLY A 241 17.44 20.45 25.92
C GLY A 241 17.98 19.26 26.72
N LEU A 242 18.54 19.54 27.90
CA LEU A 242 19.14 18.53 28.79
C LEU A 242 18.18 17.35 29.08
N ASP A 243 16.87 17.62 29.11
CA ASP A 243 15.82 16.62 29.32
C ASP A 243 15.72 15.63 28.14
N GLU A 244 15.91 16.08 26.91
CA GLU A 244 15.82 15.25 25.69
C GLU A 244 17.07 14.38 25.51
N VAL A 245 18.23 14.86 25.96
CA VAL A 245 19.47 14.06 26.05
C VAL A 245 19.34 12.97 27.11
N MET A 246 18.63 13.24 28.21
CA MET A 246 18.37 12.26 29.27
C MET A 246 17.43 11.14 28.80
N ASP A 247 16.38 11.47 28.05
CA ASP A 247 15.47 10.48 27.47
C ASP A 247 16.19 9.54 26.49
N ILE A 248 17.09 10.06 25.66
CA ILE A 248 17.90 9.24 24.73
C ILE A 248 18.92 8.36 25.50
N LEU A 249 19.51 8.88 26.59
CA LEU A 249 20.42 8.12 27.45
C LEU A 249 19.71 6.97 28.18
N ASP A 250 18.47 7.18 28.60
CA ASP A 250 17.65 6.15 29.23
C ASP A 250 17.26 5.05 28.24
N GLU A 251 16.91 5.41 26.99
CA GLU A 251 16.57 4.43 25.96
C GLU A 251 17.80 3.61 25.53
N ALA A 252 18.97 4.23 25.40
CA ALA A 252 20.23 3.52 25.13
C ALA A 252 20.65 2.62 26.31
N SER A 253 20.40 3.04 27.55
CA SER A 253 20.69 2.24 28.75
C SER A 253 19.76 1.04 28.87
N GLN A 254 18.47 1.18 28.52
CA GLN A 254 17.51 0.08 28.49
C GLN A 254 17.88 -0.98 27.45
N ILE A 255 18.36 -0.57 26.27
CA ILE A 255 18.82 -1.51 25.23
C ILE A 255 20.02 -2.33 25.72
N ARG A 256 20.96 -1.71 26.44
CA ARG A 256 22.13 -2.42 26.99
C ARG A 256 21.74 -3.39 28.12
N ALA A 257 20.82 -2.99 28.99
CA ALA A 257 20.31 -3.86 30.06
C ALA A 257 19.59 -5.09 29.46
N TYR A 258 18.77 -4.89 28.44
CA TYR A 258 18.08 -5.98 27.73
C TYR A 258 19.06 -6.92 27.02
N SER A 259 20.14 -6.38 26.43
CA SER A 259 21.18 -7.19 25.79
C SER A 259 21.93 -8.07 26.80
N LEU A 260 22.21 -7.57 28.01
CA LEU A 260 22.86 -8.36 29.06
C LEU A 260 21.95 -9.46 29.60
N GLU A 261 20.66 -9.17 29.76
CA GLU A 261 19.67 -10.15 30.19
C GLU A 261 19.51 -11.28 29.15
N LEU A 262 19.49 -10.94 27.86
CA LEU A 262 19.47 -11.93 26.78
C LEU A 262 20.72 -12.82 26.78
N GLU A 263 21.89 -12.25 27.02
CA GLU A 263 23.15 -12.99 27.05
C GLU A 263 23.20 -13.96 28.24
N GLN A 264 22.70 -13.54 29.41
CA GLN A 264 22.52 -14.42 30.57
C GLN A 264 21.56 -15.57 30.27
N LYS A 265 20.38 -15.26 29.71
CA LYS A 265 19.39 -16.28 29.32
C LYS A 265 19.94 -17.28 28.31
N SER A 266 20.74 -16.81 27.35
CA SER A 266 21.40 -17.67 26.37
C SER A 266 22.37 -18.64 27.03
N ARG A 267 23.21 -18.17 27.97
CA ARG A 267 24.17 -19.02 28.70
C ARG A 267 23.47 -20.03 29.62
N GLU A 268 22.38 -19.63 30.28
CA GLU A 268 21.55 -20.54 31.09
C GLU A 268 20.96 -21.68 30.23
N LEU A 269 20.46 -21.36 29.04
CA LEU A 269 19.94 -22.34 28.08
C LEU A 269 21.03 -23.30 27.57
N GLU A 270 22.21 -22.79 27.26
CA GLU A 270 23.36 -23.62 26.85
C GLU A 270 23.82 -24.57 27.96
N ALA A 271 23.89 -24.09 29.21
CA ALA A 271 24.24 -24.93 30.34
C ALA A 271 23.20 -26.03 30.60
N ALA A 272 21.91 -25.67 30.61
CA ALA A 272 20.82 -26.62 30.80
C ALA A 272 20.75 -27.68 29.68
N THR A 273 21.02 -27.30 28.44
CA THR A 273 21.09 -28.24 27.31
C THR A 273 22.31 -29.15 27.37
N ALA A 274 23.45 -28.65 27.85
CA ALA A 274 24.63 -29.48 28.10
C ALA A 274 24.39 -30.53 29.20
N GLU A 275 23.76 -30.15 30.31
CA GLU A 275 23.35 -31.08 31.38
C GLU A 275 22.38 -32.14 30.89
N LEU A 276 21.34 -31.75 30.14
CA LEU A 276 20.39 -32.69 29.53
C LEU A 276 21.08 -33.67 28.58
N LYS A 277 22.09 -33.22 27.84
CA LYS A 277 22.85 -34.08 26.92
C LYS A 277 23.76 -35.05 27.67
N ALA A 278 24.35 -34.63 28.79
CA ALA A 278 25.18 -35.49 29.64
C ALA A 278 24.35 -36.55 30.40
N ALA A 279 23.12 -36.21 30.80
CA ALA A 279 22.21 -37.14 31.48
C ALA A 279 21.59 -38.20 30.55
N ASN A 280 21.71 -38.03 29.23
CA ASN A 280 21.17 -38.93 28.19
C ASN A 280 22.23 -39.84 27.55
N VAL A 281 23.43 -39.94 28.13
CA VAL A 281 24.51 -40.88 27.76
C VAL A 281 24.67 -41.93 28.85
#